data_AF-A0A699YLE9-F1
#
_entry.id   AF-A0A699YLE9-F1
#
_cell.length_a   1.000
_cell.length_b   1.000
_cell.length_c   1.000
_cell.angle_alpha   90.00
_cell.angle_beta   90.00
_cell.angle_gamma   90.00
#
_symmetry.space_group_name_H-M   'P 1'
#
loop_
_entity.id
_entity.type
_entity.pdbx_description
1 polymer ?
#
loop_
_entity_poly.entity_id
_entity_poly.type
_entity_poly.pdbx_seq_one_letter_code
_entity_poly.pdbx_strand_id
1 'polypeptide(L)'
;MGDIASSGALVDLAPYITNDTNQVVAWSDIPPYYTTSSMYKEQVMGVPYGQSVLMMYANWPLLTSVYNISRPSLTEFERLSFYPDTWQELAAVMRQVNATASDPVTGKPRHALCISLGSDSAYLFIAVLASIMQTGGTSQGWLYDPLTLEPLTNNTAMLKALEIMWELSPFLRSSDRSSIVDMSQCAIALAPASLFKSLHPLYSNAQFMGQLTMSPLPASTEVLDRSTMQLVPCTAQLCNSQRATELGGQLVNLAPASYQFAYILLGMSSLVPAKLRKAVYNLIAYI
;
A
#
# COMPACT_ATOMS: atom_id res chain seq x y z
N MET A 1 16.43 7.22 -4.52
CA MET A 1 16.47 8.26 -5.58
C MET A 1 17.26 9.48 -5.14
N GLY A 2 16.91 10.11 -4.00
CA GLY A 2 17.57 11.33 -3.51
C GLY A 2 19.09 11.30 -3.57
N ASP A 3 19.74 10.25 -3.05
CA ASP A 3 21.21 10.14 -3.05
C ASP A 3 21.80 10.12 -4.46
N ILE A 4 21.23 9.31 -5.36
CA ILE A 4 21.70 9.19 -6.75
C ILE A 4 21.52 10.52 -7.49
N ALA A 5 20.36 11.16 -7.32
CA ALA A 5 20.08 12.47 -7.91
C ALA A 5 21.02 13.56 -7.35
N SER A 6 21.28 13.55 -6.04
CA SER A 6 22.16 14.50 -5.37
C SER A 6 23.61 14.45 -5.84
N SER A 7 24.07 13.27 -6.30
CA SER A 7 25.41 13.11 -6.86
C SER A 7 25.56 13.62 -8.30
N GLY A 8 24.47 14.04 -8.95
CA GLY A 8 24.48 14.43 -10.36
C GLY A 8 24.64 13.25 -11.33
N ALA A 9 24.39 12.03 -10.87
CA ALA A 9 24.51 10.82 -11.68
C ALA A 9 23.38 10.64 -12.71
N LEU A 10 22.30 11.42 -12.59
CA LEU A 10 21.11 11.32 -13.43
C LEU A 10 20.89 12.61 -14.24
N VAL A 11 20.34 12.45 -15.44
CA VAL A 11 19.88 13.55 -16.29
C VAL A 11 18.44 13.90 -15.91
N ASP A 12 18.16 15.19 -15.80
CA ASP A 12 16.78 15.67 -15.70
C ASP A 12 16.01 15.36 -17.00
N LEU A 13 14.98 14.53 -16.87
CA LEU A 13 14.12 14.09 -17.96
C LEU A 13 13.00 15.08 -18.27
N ALA A 14 12.72 16.08 -17.41
CA ALA A 14 11.63 17.01 -17.60
C ALA A 14 11.66 17.71 -18.97
N PRO A 15 12.82 18.22 -19.47
CA PRO A 15 12.89 18.85 -20.80
C PRO A 15 12.59 17.89 -21.95
N TYR A 16 12.82 16.58 -21.78
CA TYR A 16 12.53 15.58 -22.80
C TYR A 16 11.05 15.24 -22.82
N ILE A 17 10.44 15.10 -21.63
CA ILE A 17 9.01 14.86 -21.45
C ILE A 17 8.19 16.05 -22.00
N THR A 18 8.56 17.28 -21.63
CA THR A 18 7.82 18.48 -22.09
C THR A 18 7.91 18.69 -23.60
N ASN A 19 9.02 18.32 -24.22
CA ASN A 19 9.23 18.46 -25.67
C ASN A 19 8.77 17.23 -26.47
N ASP A 20 8.20 16.22 -25.82
CA ASP A 20 7.66 15.03 -26.49
C ASP A 20 6.26 15.32 -27.03
N THR A 21 6.20 15.69 -28.32
CA THR A 21 4.94 16.00 -29.01
C THR A 21 4.00 14.81 -29.12
N ASN A 22 4.51 13.58 -28.99
CA ASN A 22 3.71 12.36 -29.05
C ASN A 22 3.18 11.96 -27.67
N GLN A 23 3.63 12.65 -26.61
CA GLN A 23 3.27 12.37 -25.22
C GLN A 23 3.38 10.87 -24.88
N VAL A 24 4.47 10.20 -25.30
CA VAL A 24 4.58 8.74 -25.15
C VAL A 24 4.58 8.33 -23.67
N VAL A 25 5.25 9.11 -22.82
CA VAL A 25 5.23 8.92 -21.35
C VAL A 25 3.90 9.37 -20.74
N ALA A 26 3.16 10.27 -21.40
CA ALA A 26 1.91 10.86 -20.90
C ALA A 26 2.00 11.27 -19.42
N TRP A 27 3.03 12.05 -19.04
CA TRP A 27 3.38 12.32 -17.64
C TRP A 27 2.23 12.87 -16.78
N SER A 28 1.34 13.68 -17.37
CA SER A 28 0.13 14.20 -16.71
C SER A 28 -0.87 13.14 -16.32
N ASP A 29 -0.86 11.99 -16.98
CA ASP A 29 -1.81 10.90 -16.81
C ASP A 29 -1.33 9.91 -15.73
N ILE A 30 -0.06 10.02 -15.32
CA ILE A 30 0.52 9.23 -14.25
C ILE A 30 0.07 9.84 -12.91
N PRO A 31 -0.61 9.08 -12.02
CA PRO A 31 -1.12 9.66 -10.79
C PRO A 31 0.00 10.24 -9.90
N PRO A 32 -0.24 11.38 -9.20
CA PRO A 32 0.81 12.11 -8.46
C PRO A 32 1.59 11.27 -7.44
N TYR A 33 0.94 10.25 -6.87
CA TYR A 33 1.54 9.29 -5.96
C TYR A 33 2.75 8.57 -6.57
N TYR A 34 2.70 8.25 -7.86
CA TYR A 34 3.77 7.56 -8.59
C TYR A 34 4.88 8.54 -9.01
N THR A 35 4.52 9.72 -9.52
CA THR A 35 5.47 10.71 -10.02
C THR A 35 6.27 11.38 -8.90
N THR A 36 5.71 11.55 -7.70
CA THR A 36 6.43 12.17 -6.56
C THR A 36 7.73 11.44 -6.22
N SER A 37 7.70 10.10 -6.29
CA SER A 37 8.87 9.26 -6.06
C SER A 37 9.97 9.38 -7.13
N SER A 38 9.62 10.00 -8.27
CA SER A 38 10.47 10.14 -9.45
C SER A 38 11.15 11.51 -9.55
N MET A 39 10.93 12.39 -8.58
CA MET A 39 11.43 13.76 -8.59
C MET A 39 12.50 14.03 -7.53
N TYR A 40 13.41 14.95 -7.84
CA TYR A 40 14.36 15.51 -6.89
C TYR A 40 14.64 16.98 -7.23
N LYS A 41 14.42 17.90 -6.28
CA LYS A 41 14.55 19.35 -6.50
C LYS A 41 13.83 19.84 -7.78
N GLU A 42 12.56 19.43 -7.93
CA GLU A 42 11.70 19.75 -9.07
C GLU A 42 12.13 19.16 -10.42
N GLN A 43 13.23 18.41 -10.47
CA GLN A 43 13.69 17.73 -11.67
C GLN A 43 13.13 16.30 -11.73
N VAL A 44 12.89 15.79 -12.94
CA VAL A 44 12.42 14.41 -13.15
C VAL A 44 13.64 13.51 -13.32
N MET A 45 13.90 12.65 -12.35
CA MET A 45 15.08 11.79 -12.30
C MET A 45 14.87 10.42 -12.97
N GLY A 46 13.62 10.07 -13.27
CA GLY A 46 13.27 8.84 -13.95
C GLY A 46 11.78 8.80 -14.30
N VAL A 47 11.42 7.91 -15.22
CA VAL A 47 10.02 7.60 -15.54
C VAL A 47 9.60 6.37 -14.72
N PRO A 48 8.47 6.42 -13.97
CA PRO A 48 7.99 5.26 -13.22
C PRO A 48 7.47 4.19 -14.20
N TYR A 49 8.05 3.00 -14.13
CA TYR A 49 7.74 1.86 -15.02
C TYR A 49 6.88 0.80 -14.32
N GLY A 50 7.23 0.46 -13.08
CA GLY A 50 6.53 -0.58 -12.34
C GLY A 50 6.34 -0.15 -10.91
N GLN A 51 5.07 -0.01 -10.48
CA GLN A 51 4.71 0.22 -9.10
C GLN A 51 3.59 -0.70 -8.60
N SER A 52 3.71 -1.09 -7.33
CA SER A 52 2.79 -1.99 -6.64
C SER A 52 2.46 -1.38 -5.30
N VAL A 53 1.17 -1.43 -4.99
CA VAL A 53 0.63 -1.01 -3.71
C VAL A 53 0.38 -2.24 -2.86
N LEU A 54 0.55 -2.10 -1.55
CA LEU A 54 0.17 -3.14 -0.62
C LEU A 54 -1.37 -3.15 -0.55
N MET A 55 -1.99 -4.30 -0.77
CA MET A 55 -3.44 -4.47 -0.77
C MET A 55 -3.85 -5.61 0.15
N MET A 56 -5.12 -5.61 0.57
CA MET A 56 -5.70 -6.70 1.34
C MET A 56 -6.44 -7.67 0.41
N TYR A 57 -6.22 -8.96 0.63
CA TYR A 57 -6.89 -10.06 -0.04
C TYR A 57 -7.60 -10.93 0.99
N ALA A 58 -8.93 -11.03 0.90
CA ALA A 58 -9.74 -11.79 1.84
C ALA A 58 -10.36 -13.02 1.16
N ASN A 59 -10.18 -14.19 1.79
CA ASN A 59 -10.82 -15.44 1.36
C ASN A 59 -12.22 -15.55 1.98
N TRP A 60 -13.23 -14.96 1.34
CA TRP A 60 -14.60 -14.92 1.87
C TRP A 60 -15.29 -16.27 2.01
N PRO A 61 -15.17 -17.22 1.06
CA PRO A 61 -15.73 -18.55 1.25
C PRO A 61 -15.26 -19.20 2.55
N LEU A 62 -13.96 -19.10 2.84
CA LEU A 62 -13.37 -19.57 4.08
C LEU A 62 -13.86 -18.78 5.30
N LEU A 63 -13.75 -17.44 5.28
CA LEU A 63 -14.18 -16.58 6.39
C LEU A 63 -15.64 -16.84 6.77
N THR A 64 -16.51 -17.00 5.77
CA THR A 64 -17.94 -17.24 5.98
C THR A 64 -18.19 -18.67 6.47
N SER A 65 -17.73 -19.69 5.74
CA SER A 65 -18.11 -21.08 6.02
C SER A 65 -17.40 -21.69 7.23
N VAL A 66 -16.16 -21.29 7.51
CA VAL A 66 -15.33 -21.89 8.55
C VAL A 66 -15.29 -21.04 9.81
N TYR A 67 -15.19 -19.72 9.64
CA TYR A 67 -15.00 -18.80 10.75
C TYR A 67 -16.28 -18.04 11.14
N ASN A 68 -17.37 -18.21 10.38
CA ASN A 68 -18.64 -17.51 10.60
C ASN A 68 -18.48 -15.98 10.59
N ILE A 69 -17.61 -15.49 9.70
CA ILE A 69 -17.36 -14.08 9.45
C ILE A 69 -17.94 -13.75 8.08
N SER A 70 -19.10 -13.10 8.11
CA SER A 70 -19.81 -12.68 6.91
C SER A 70 -19.34 -11.31 6.44
N ARG A 71 -19.28 -11.13 5.12
CA ARG A 71 -19.09 -9.80 4.53
C ARG A 71 -20.31 -8.94 4.86
N PRO A 72 -20.14 -7.73 5.40
CA PRO A 72 -21.26 -6.80 5.58
C PRO A 72 -21.98 -6.56 4.24
N SER A 73 -23.29 -6.79 4.19
CA SER A 73 -24.08 -6.41 3.03
C SER A 73 -24.37 -4.92 3.09
N LEU A 74 -23.94 -4.17 2.08
CA LEU A 74 -24.36 -2.78 1.95
C LEU A 74 -25.70 -2.75 1.24
N THR A 75 -26.65 -2.00 1.80
CA THR A 75 -28.01 -1.88 1.27
C THR A 75 -28.13 -0.86 0.14
N GLU A 76 -27.07 -0.08 -0.12
CA GLU A 76 -27.02 0.95 -1.16
C GLU A 76 -26.16 0.47 -2.33
N PHE A 77 -26.71 0.56 -3.55
CA PHE A 77 -26.13 0.03 -4.79
C PHE A 77 -24.78 0.61 -5.21
N GLU A 78 -24.33 1.70 -4.57
CA GLU A 78 -23.08 2.40 -4.91
C GLU A 78 -21.98 2.22 -3.86
N ARG A 79 -22.26 1.53 -2.74
CA ARG A 79 -21.28 1.37 -1.67
C ARG A 79 -20.59 0.01 -1.75
N LEU A 80 -19.26 -0.01 -1.65
CA LEU A 80 -18.46 -1.24 -1.62
C LEU A 80 -18.12 -1.62 -0.18
N SER A 81 -18.41 -2.88 0.20
CA SER A 81 -18.07 -3.37 1.53
C SER A 81 -16.63 -3.82 1.54
N PHE A 82 -15.75 -2.98 2.07
CA PHE A 82 -14.39 -3.34 2.41
C PHE A 82 -14.39 -3.71 3.88
N TYR A 83 -14.41 -5.01 4.18
CA TYR A 83 -14.32 -5.50 5.54
C TYR A 83 -13.18 -6.53 5.61
N PRO A 84 -12.30 -6.46 6.61
CA PRO A 84 -12.18 -5.38 7.61
C PRO A 84 -11.83 -4.01 7.01
N ASP A 85 -12.47 -2.94 7.49
CA ASP A 85 -12.24 -1.56 7.00
C ASP A 85 -11.23 -0.82 7.88
N THR A 86 -11.14 -1.17 9.17
CA THR A 86 -10.23 -0.57 10.15
C THR A 86 -9.18 -1.55 10.65
N TRP A 87 -8.06 -1.02 11.16
CA TRP A 87 -7.03 -1.86 11.76
C TRP A 87 -7.54 -2.67 12.96
N GLN A 88 -8.47 -2.10 13.74
CA GLN A 88 -9.10 -2.75 14.89
C GLN A 88 -10.05 -3.88 14.45
N GLU A 89 -10.84 -3.66 13.40
CA GLU A 89 -11.66 -4.72 12.82
C GLU A 89 -10.78 -5.84 12.26
N LEU A 90 -9.66 -5.50 11.60
CA LEU A 90 -8.73 -6.51 11.10
C LEU A 90 -8.21 -7.35 12.27
N ALA A 91 -7.74 -6.72 13.33
CA ALA A 91 -7.28 -7.42 14.52
C ALA A 91 -8.38 -8.27 15.17
N ALA A 92 -9.63 -7.80 15.21
CA ALA A 92 -10.77 -8.57 15.71
C ALA A 92 -11.03 -9.84 14.86
N VAL A 93 -11.04 -9.70 13.54
CA VAL A 93 -11.16 -10.85 12.62
C VAL A 93 -9.99 -11.81 12.80
N MET A 94 -8.75 -11.29 12.92
CA MET A 94 -7.57 -12.13 13.13
C MET A 94 -7.61 -12.91 14.45
N ARG A 95 -8.10 -12.30 15.54
CA ARG A 95 -8.34 -13.01 16.81
C ARG A 95 -9.31 -14.17 16.64
N GLN A 96 -10.44 -13.94 15.97
CA GLN A 96 -11.47 -14.96 15.75
C GLN A 96 -10.94 -16.12 14.91
N VAL A 97 -10.24 -15.81 13.82
CA VAL A 97 -9.60 -16.82 12.96
C VAL A 97 -8.53 -17.58 13.74
N ASN A 98 -7.65 -16.90 14.47
CA ASN A 98 -6.55 -17.54 15.20
C ASN A 98 -7.04 -18.43 16.36
N ALA A 99 -8.10 -18.02 17.07
CA ALA A 99 -8.71 -18.83 18.13
C ALA A 99 -9.29 -20.16 17.63
N THR A 100 -9.57 -20.26 16.33
CA THR A 100 -10.22 -21.42 15.69
C THR A 100 -9.32 -22.16 14.70
N ALA A 101 -8.12 -21.62 14.41
CA ALA A 101 -7.15 -22.16 13.45
C ALA A 101 -6.30 -23.32 14.00
N SER A 102 -6.40 -23.63 15.29
CA SER A 102 -5.68 -24.75 15.91
C SER A 102 -6.34 -26.09 15.61
N ASP A 103 -6.20 -26.61 14.38
CA ASP A 103 -6.43 -28.03 14.13
C ASP A 103 -5.54 -28.58 12.98
N PRO A 104 -4.48 -29.36 13.32
CA PRO A 104 -3.60 -30.02 12.35
C PRO A 104 -4.28 -31.08 11.46
N VAL A 105 -5.55 -31.43 11.72
CA VAL A 105 -6.28 -32.54 11.08
C VAL A 105 -7.35 -32.04 10.09
N THR A 106 -7.81 -30.79 10.22
CA THR A 106 -9.00 -30.30 9.47
C THR A 106 -8.74 -29.69 8.10
N GLY A 107 -7.49 -29.47 7.70
CA GLY A 107 -7.17 -28.86 6.40
C GLY A 107 -7.54 -27.37 6.26
N LYS A 108 -7.82 -26.68 7.37
CA LYS A 108 -8.04 -25.23 7.44
C LYS A 108 -6.73 -24.45 7.25
N PRO A 109 -6.77 -23.16 6.85
CA PRO A 109 -5.56 -22.36 6.73
C PRO A 109 -4.85 -22.25 8.06
N ARG A 110 -3.54 -22.45 8.03
CA ARG A 110 -2.68 -22.43 9.22
C ARG A 110 -2.52 -21.05 9.82
N HIS A 111 -2.78 -19.99 9.06
CA HIS A 111 -2.42 -18.63 9.41
C HIS A 111 -3.59 -17.66 9.18
N ALA A 112 -3.81 -16.77 10.15
CA ALA A 112 -4.86 -15.76 10.08
C ALA A 112 -4.48 -14.63 9.12
N LEU A 113 -3.30 -14.04 9.30
CA LEU A 113 -2.79 -12.93 8.51
C LEU A 113 -1.45 -13.27 7.86
N CYS A 114 -1.39 -13.14 6.54
CA CYS A 114 -0.16 -13.42 5.81
C CYS A 114 0.40 -12.19 5.11
N ILE A 115 1.73 -12.09 5.09
CA ILE A 115 2.49 -11.15 4.26
C ILE A 115 3.47 -11.95 3.40
N SER A 116 3.93 -11.37 2.28
CA SER A 116 4.84 -12.08 1.38
C SER A 116 6.17 -12.44 2.06
N LEU A 117 6.95 -11.44 2.46
CA LEU A 117 8.27 -11.61 3.08
C LEU A 117 8.29 -11.02 4.50
N GLY A 118 9.17 -11.53 5.37
CA GLY A 118 9.31 -10.99 6.73
C GLY A 118 9.71 -9.51 6.76
N SER A 119 10.52 -9.08 5.78
CA SER A 119 10.87 -7.67 5.55
C SER A 119 9.65 -6.80 5.28
N ASP A 120 8.54 -7.38 4.84
CA ASP A 120 7.36 -6.61 4.45
C ASP A 120 6.58 -6.05 5.64
N SER A 121 6.90 -6.52 6.85
CA SER A 121 6.40 -5.95 8.09
C SER A 121 6.71 -4.46 8.21
N ALA A 122 7.81 -3.98 7.62
CA ALA A 122 8.12 -2.56 7.55
C ALA A 122 7.10 -1.77 6.70
N TYR A 123 6.65 -2.33 5.57
CA TYR A 123 5.63 -1.68 4.73
C TYR A 123 4.26 -1.70 5.39
N LEU A 124 3.94 -2.78 6.11
CA LEU A 124 2.74 -2.82 6.94
C LEU A 124 2.79 -1.73 8.02
N PHE A 125 3.92 -1.58 8.71
CA PHE A 125 4.09 -0.50 9.69
C PHE A 125 3.94 0.88 9.06
N ILE A 126 4.56 1.12 7.90
CA ILE A 126 4.41 2.37 7.15
C ILE A 126 2.94 2.60 6.78
N ALA A 127 2.21 1.57 6.34
CA ALA A 127 0.79 1.68 6.02
C ALA A 127 -0.06 2.09 7.22
N VAL A 128 0.15 1.43 8.37
CA VAL A 128 -0.51 1.77 9.64
C VAL A 128 -0.19 3.21 10.02
N LEU A 129 1.10 3.55 10.07
CA LEU A 129 1.57 4.86 10.51
C LEU A 129 1.07 5.99 9.59
N ALA A 130 1.18 5.82 8.28
CA ALA A 130 0.70 6.79 7.30
C ALA A 130 -0.82 6.98 7.42
N SER A 131 -1.59 5.92 7.65
CA SER A 131 -3.05 6.01 7.83
C SER A 131 -3.45 6.84 9.05
N ILE A 132 -2.57 6.99 10.04
CA ILE A 132 -2.79 7.82 11.24
C ILE A 132 -2.22 9.23 11.04
N MET A 133 -1.06 9.35 10.38
CA MET A 133 -0.29 10.60 10.34
C MET A 133 -0.52 11.47 9.10
N GLN A 134 -1.04 10.91 8.00
CA GLN A 134 -1.19 11.60 6.72
C GLN A 134 -2.65 11.77 6.33
N THR A 135 -3.23 12.88 6.75
CA THR A 135 -4.57 13.31 6.37
C THR A 135 -4.59 14.15 5.09
N GLY A 136 -3.51 14.90 4.83
CA GLY A 136 -3.33 15.79 3.68
C GLY A 136 -2.63 15.14 2.48
N GLY A 137 -2.57 13.81 2.43
CA GLY A 137 -1.85 13.07 1.39
C GLY A 137 -0.34 12.96 1.64
N THR A 138 0.38 12.41 0.65
CA THR A 138 1.78 12.00 0.80
C THR A 138 2.75 13.16 1.01
N SER A 139 2.41 14.37 0.56
CA SER A 139 3.21 15.58 0.74
C SER A 139 3.26 16.08 2.19
N GLN A 140 2.33 15.66 3.05
CA GLN A 140 2.29 16.05 4.46
C GLN A 140 3.45 15.44 5.28
N GLY A 141 4.11 14.40 4.74
CA GLY A 141 5.11 13.61 5.46
C GLY A 141 4.48 12.77 6.58
N TRP A 142 5.03 11.60 6.85
CA TRP A 142 4.60 10.73 7.96
C TRP A 142 5.72 10.49 8.98
N LEU A 143 6.98 10.51 8.55
CA LEU A 143 8.12 10.29 9.45
C LEU A 143 8.77 11.60 9.93
N TYR A 144 8.81 12.59 9.04
CA TYR A 144 9.41 13.90 9.27
C TYR A 144 8.41 14.97 8.83
N ASP A 145 8.45 16.11 9.50
CA ASP A 145 7.79 17.31 9.02
C ASP A 145 8.51 17.79 7.74
N PRO A 146 7.79 18.00 6.62
CA PRO A 146 8.42 18.27 5.33
C PRO A 146 9.07 19.67 5.24
N LEU A 147 8.74 20.59 6.15
CA LEU A 147 9.27 21.95 6.16
C LEU A 147 10.46 22.09 7.10
N THR A 148 10.37 21.50 8.28
CA THR A 148 11.38 21.64 9.35
C THR A 148 12.34 20.47 9.41
N LEU A 149 11.98 19.33 8.81
CA LEU A 149 12.68 18.04 8.92
C LEU A 149 12.72 17.48 10.34
N GLU A 150 11.92 18.02 11.25
CA GLU A 150 11.81 17.48 12.60
C GLU A 150 11.15 16.10 12.57
N PRO A 151 11.66 15.11 13.35
CA PRO A 151 11.05 13.79 13.41
C PRO A 151 9.65 13.85 14.03
N LEU A 152 8.68 13.19 13.38
CA LEU A 152 7.30 13.04 13.85
C LEU A 152 7.13 11.77 14.69
N THR A 153 8.19 11.33 15.38
CA THR A 153 8.19 10.03 16.08
C THR A 153 7.76 10.14 17.55
N ASN A 154 7.88 11.32 18.16
CA ASN A 154 7.54 11.53 19.56
C ASN A 154 6.14 12.14 19.72
N ASN A 155 5.10 11.34 19.44
CA ASN A 155 3.70 11.73 19.63
C ASN A 155 2.81 10.51 19.87
N THR A 156 1.55 10.76 20.23
CA THR A 156 0.57 9.70 20.50
C THR A 156 0.21 8.87 19.26
N ALA A 157 0.35 9.43 18.06
CA ALA A 157 0.09 8.70 16.82
C ALA A 157 1.12 7.59 16.57
N MET A 158 2.40 7.85 16.86
CA MET A 158 3.44 6.82 16.79
C MET A 158 3.16 5.69 17.80
N LEU A 159 2.78 6.03 19.03
CA LEU A 159 2.40 5.04 20.06
C LEU A 159 1.25 4.16 19.56
N LYS A 160 0.19 4.77 19.01
CA LYS A 160 -0.95 4.02 18.47
C LYS A 160 -0.58 3.12 17.29
N ALA A 161 0.31 3.57 16.41
CA ALA A 161 0.80 2.74 15.31
C ALA A 161 1.54 1.49 15.83
N LEU A 162 2.38 1.67 16.86
CA LEU A 162 3.08 0.56 17.52
C LEU A 162 2.11 -0.38 18.24
N GLU A 163 1.08 0.14 18.91
CA GLU A 163 0.02 -0.68 19.54
C GLU A 163 -0.70 -1.55 18.52
N ILE A 164 -1.09 -0.99 17.35
CA ILE A 164 -1.72 -1.74 16.27
C ILE A 164 -0.78 -2.83 15.74
N MET A 165 0.49 -2.50 15.49
CA MET A 165 1.46 -3.50 15.05
C MET A 165 1.67 -4.61 16.09
N TRP A 166 1.72 -4.24 17.36
CA TRP A 166 1.82 -5.18 18.47
C TRP A 166 0.61 -6.12 18.51
N GLU A 167 -0.59 -5.57 18.35
CA GLU A 167 -1.85 -6.32 18.31
C GLU A 167 -1.92 -7.29 17.13
N LEU A 168 -1.40 -6.90 15.96
CA LEU A 168 -1.36 -7.75 14.77
C LEU A 168 -0.24 -8.79 14.80
N SER A 169 0.85 -8.53 15.52
CA SER A 169 2.08 -9.35 15.52
C SER A 169 1.88 -10.85 15.78
N PRO A 170 0.97 -11.31 16.68
CA PRO A 170 0.82 -12.75 16.92
C PRO A 170 0.23 -13.50 15.73
N PHE A 171 -0.52 -12.78 14.88
CA PHE A 171 -1.26 -13.32 13.73
C PHE A 171 -0.46 -13.26 12.44
N LEU A 172 0.51 -12.34 12.34
CA LEU A 172 1.32 -12.11 11.15
C LEU A 172 2.24 -13.29 10.86
N ARG A 173 2.17 -13.81 9.64
CA ARG A 173 3.04 -14.87 9.14
C ARG A 173 3.59 -14.48 7.78
N SER A 174 4.89 -14.65 7.60
CA SER A 174 5.57 -14.42 6.33
C SER A 174 6.05 -15.73 5.73
N SER A 175 6.22 -15.74 4.41
CA SER A 175 7.00 -16.79 3.74
C SER A 175 8.46 -16.35 3.67
N ASP A 176 9.38 -17.19 4.14
CA ASP A 176 10.83 -16.91 4.01
C ASP A 176 11.37 -17.30 2.62
N ARG A 177 10.55 -17.93 1.76
CA ARG A 177 11.01 -18.58 0.52
C ARG A 177 10.29 -18.14 -0.75
N SER A 178 9.15 -17.46 -0.64
CA SER A 178 8.33 -17.05 -1.78
C SER A 178 7.84 -15.61 -1.60
N SER A 179 7.96 -14.80 -2.65
CA SER A 179 7.39 -13.45 -2.71
C SER A 179 5.87 -13.45 -2.96
N ILE A 180 5.28 -14.62 -3.22
CA ILE A 180 3.84 -14.81 -3.42
C ILE A 180 3.30 -15.61 -2.23
N VAL A 181 2.29 -15.04 -1.56
CA VAL A 181 1.54 -15.70 -0.48
C VAL A 181 0.74 -16.89 -1.03
N ASP A 182 0.82 -18.02 -0.34
CA ASP A 182 -0.02 -19.19 -0.59
C ASP A 182 -1.35 -19.05 0.16
N MET A 183 -2.42 -18.77 -0.58
CA MET A 183 -3.75 -18.54 0.00
C MET A 183 -4.40 -19.82 0.55
N SER A 184 -3.83 -21.01 0.32
CA SER A 184 -4.28 -22.24 1.00
C SER A 184 -3.93 -22.25 2.49
N GLN A 185 -2.94 -21.45 2.89
CA GLN A 185 -2.49 -21.36 4.28
C GLN A 185 -3.00 -20.11 4.99
N CYS A 186 -3.69 -19.20 4.29
CA CYS A 186 -3.97 -17.85 4.75
C CYS A 186 -5.46 -17.48 4.63
N ALA A 187 -6.04 -16.94 5.71
CA ALA A 187 -7.41 -16.41 5.66
C ALA A 187 -7.45 -15.01 5.01
N ILE A 188 -6.52 -14.13 5.41
CA ILE A 188 -6.31 -12.82 4.82
C ILE A 188 -4.83 -12.65 4.51
N ALA A 189 -4.52 -12.04 3.36
CA ALA A 189 -3.17 -11.65 2.99
C ALA A 189 -3.06 -10.14 2.76
N LEU A 190 -1.99 -9.53 3.26
CA LEU A 190 -1.57 -8.19 2.89
C LEU A 190 -0.39 -8.34 1.93
N ALA A 191 -0.64 -8.14 0.64
CA ALA A 191 0.29 -8.51 -0.41
C ALA A 191 0.25 -7.51 -1.59
N PRO A 192 1.30 -7.47 -2.43
CA PRO A 192 1.28 -6.74 -3.69
C PRO A 192 0.28 -7.31 -4.70
N ALA A 193 0.06 -6.54 -5.78
CA ALA A 193 -0.75 -6.94 -6.93
C ALA A 193 -0.31 -8.26 -7.61
N SER A 194 0.93 -8.74 -7.37
CA SER A 194 1.39 -10.04 -7.88
C SER A 194 0.59 -11.21 -7.29
N LEU A 195 0.02 -11.08 -6.09
CA LEU A 195 -0.88 -12.10 -5.55
C LEU A 195 -2.12 -12.26 -6.43
N PHE A 196 -2.72 -11.17 -6.90
CA PHE A 196 -3.81 -11.23 -7.88
C PHE A 196 -3.39 -11.93 -9.18
N LYS A 197 -2.19 -11.63 -9.70
CA LYS A 197 -1.69 -12.29 -10.92
C LYS A 197 -1.46 -13.80 -10.72
N SER A 198 -1.13 -14.22 -9.50
CA SER A 198 -0.98 -15.65 -9.17
C SER A 198 -2.28 -16.45 -9.18
N LEU A 199 -3.44 -15.79 -9.30
CA LEU A 199 -4.74 -16.44 -9.48
C LEU A 199 -4.95 -16.98 -10.91
N HIS A 200 -4.12 -16.57 -11.87
CA HIS A 200 -4.24 -17.06 -13.24
C HIS A 200 -3.97 -18.59 -13.29
N PRO A 201 -4.60 -19.37 -14.18
CA PRO A 201 -4.63 -20.84 -14.11
C PRO A 201 -3.27 -21.54 -14.23
N LEU A 202 -2.23 -20.80 -14.62
CA LEU A 202 -0.86 -21.28 -14.76
C LEU A 202 -0.01 -21.10 -13.48
N TYR A 203 -0.56 -20.53 -12.41
CA TYR A 203 0.18 -20.17 -11.20
C TYR A 203 -0.37 -20.79 -9.91
N SER A 204 0.31 -20.55 -8.79
CA SER A 204 0.17 -21.25 -7.52
C SER A 204 -1.16 -21.05 -6.78
N ASN A 205 -1.93 -20.00 -7.09
CA ASN A 205 -3.20 -19.71 -6.42
C ASN A 205 -4.41 -19.82 -7.37
N ALA A 206 -4.27 -20.54 -8.49
CA ALA A 206 -5.33 -20.74 -9.49
C ALA A 206 -6.67 -21.22 -8.89
N GLN A 207 -6.63 -22.06 -7.86
CA GLN A 207 -7.78 -22.60 -7.14
C GLN A 207 -8.62 -21.53 -6.42
N PHE A 208 -8.09 -20.34 -6.19
CA PHE A 208 -8.79 -19.22 -5.54
C PHE A 208 -9.31 -18.17 -6.53
N MET A 209 -9.21 -18.43 -7.84
CA MET A 209 -9.78 -17.54 -8.85
C MET A 209 -11.28 -17.34 -8.61
N GLY A 210 -11.71 -16.07 -8.56
CA GLY A 210 -13.10 -15.68 -8.28
C GLY A 210 -13.55 -15.84 -6.83
N GLN A 211 -12.69 -16.29 -5.91
CA GLN A 211 -13.02 -16.51 -4.50
C GLN A 211 -12.49 -15.41 -3.58
N LEU A 212 -11.39 -14.76 -3.97
CA LEU A 212 -10.79 -13.68 -3.18
C LEU A 212 -11.44 -12.35 -3.50
N THR A 213 -11.66 -11.53 -2.48
CA THR A 213 -11.89 -10.09 -2.66
C THR A 213 -10.58 -9.35 -2.44
N MET A 214 -10.34 -8.36 -3.29
CA MET A 214 -9.24 -7.41 -3.15
C MET A 214 -9.80 -6.09 -2.66
N SER A 215 -9.15 -5.47 -1.68
CA SER A 215 -9.53 -4.17 -1.14
C SER A 215 -8.30 -3.33 -0.83
N PRO A 216 -8.47 -2.01 -0.65
CA PRO A 216 -7.47 -1.21 0.04
C PRO A 216 -7.15 -1.79 1.41
N LEU A 217 -6.01 -1.37 1.97
CA LEU A 217 -5.68 -1.69 3.35
C LEU A 217 -6.70 -1.10 4.32
N PRO A 218 -6.78 -1.65 5.54
CA PRO A 218 -7.53 -1.03 6.61
C PRO A 218 -7.03 0.40 6.87
N ALA A 219 -7.96 1.23 7.33
CA ALA A 219 -7.76 2.65 7.58
C ALA A 219 -7.80 2.95 9.09
N SER A 220 -7.45 4.19 9.46
CA SER A 220 -7.48 4.62 10.85
C SER A 220 -8.73 5.44 11.19
N THR A 221 -9.34 5.17 12.33
CA THR A 221 -10.44 5.97 12.91
C THR A 221 -9.94 7.16 13.74
N GLU A 222 -8.64 7.24 14.00
CA GLU A 222 -7.98 8.30 14.75
C GLU A 222 -6.79 8.82 13.93
N VAL A 223 -6.56 10.12 13.94
CA VAL A 223 -5.50 10.76 13.16
C VAL A 223 -4.71 11.75 14.00
N LEU A 224 -3.48 12.05 13.60
CA LEU A 224 -2.65 13.05 14.24
C LEU A 224 -3.13 14.46 13.87
N ASP A 225 -3.53 15.23 14.88
CA ASP A 225 -3.64 16.68 14.75
C ASP A 225 -2.25 17.31 14.86
N ARG A 226 -1.79 17.93 13.76
CA ARG A 226 -0.45 18.53 13.66
C ARG A 226 -0.27 19.76 14.55
N SER A 227 -1.35 20.42 14.95
CA SER A 227 -1.27 21.61 15.79
C SER A 227 -1.02 21.27 17.27
N THR A 228 -1.59 20.15 17.72
CA THR A 228 -1.49 19.69 19.11
C THR A 228 -0.52 18.53 19.29
N MET A 229 -0.13 17.88 18.19
CA MET A 229 0.63 16.63 18.16
C MET A 229 -0.03 15.50 18.97
N GLN A 230 -1.37 15.53 19.04
CA GLN A 230 -2.19 14.53 19.72
C GLN A 230 -3.06 13.76 18.73
N LEU A 231 -3.48 12.57 19.14
CA LEU A 231 -4.49 11.81 18.42
C LEU A 231 -5.86 12.41 18.65
N VAL A 232 -6.60 12.55 17.56
CA VAL A 232 -7.98 12.99 17.56
C VAL A 232 -8.83 12.03 16.74
N PRO A 233 -10.13 11.90 17.04
CA PRO A 233 -11.04 11.16 16.19
C PRO A 233 -11.05 11.71 14.77
N CYS A 234 -11.16 10.81 13.81
CA CYS A 234 -11.32 11.13 12.41
C CYS A 234 -12.66 11.86 12.18
N THR A 235 -12.61 13.00 11.50
CA THR A 235 -13.78 13.81 11.14
C THR A 235 -13.85 14.02 9.64
N ALA A 236 -15.01 14.46 9.13
CA ALA A 236 -15.18 14.74 7.69
C ALA A 236 -14.27 15.86 7.17
N GLN A 237 -13.79 16.74 8.06
CA GLN A 237 -12.86 17.81 7.75
C GLN A 237 -11.40 17.34 7.81
N LEU A 238 -11.07 16.45 8.75
CA LEU A 238 -9.70 16.01 8.98
C LEU A 238 -9.31 14.83 8.11
N CYS A 239 -10.20 13.89 7.85
CA CYS A 239 -9.90 12.71 7.07
C CYS A 239 -10.46 12.85 5.67
N ASN A 240 -9.74 12.28 4.70
CA ASN A 240 -10.20 12.28 3.32
C ASN A 240 -11.53 11.49 3.20
N SER A 241 -12.62 12.24 3.16
CA SER A 241 -14.00 11.78 3.30
C SER A 241 -14.52 11.04 2.08
N GLN A 242 -13.82 11.07 0.93
CA GLN A 242 -14.30 10.40 -0.29
C GLN A 242 -14.53 8.91 -0.04
N ARG A 243 -13.69 8.22 0.75
CA ARG A 243 -13.92 6.82 1.15
C ARG A 243 -15.15 6.66 2.04
N ALA A 244 -15.33 7.46 3.08
CA ALA A 244 -16.51 7.34 3.94
C ALA A 244 -17.83 7.64 3.20
N THR A 245 -17.76 8.54 2.21
CA THR A 245 -18.93 8.97 1.42
C THR A 245 -19.27 7.98 0.29
N GLU A 246 -18.26 7.40 -0.37
CA GLU A 246 -18.44 6.43 -1.47
C GLU A 246 -18.55 4.98 -0.99
N LEU A 247 -17.97 4.63 0.16
CA LEU A 247 -17.74 3.23 0.58
C LEU A 247 -18.58 2.82 1.80
N GLY A 248 -19.44 3.71 2.30
CA GLY A 248 -20.47 3.35 3.26
C GLY A 248 -20.02 3.02 4.67
N GLY A 249 -18.77 3.31 5.00
CA GLY A 249 -18.13 2.99 6.27
C GLY A 249 -18.12 4.16 7.25
N GLN A 250 -17.58 3.89 8.44
CA GLN A 250 -17.22 4.92 9.41
C GLN A 250 -16.24 5.92 8.78
N LEU A 251 -16.19 7.15 9.31
CA LEU A 251 -15.14 8.11 8.97
C LEU A 251 -13.77 7.53 9.36
N VAL A 252 -12.95 7.28 8.33
CA VAL A 252 -11.62 6.70 8.45
C VAL A 252 -10.64 7.40 7.52
N ASN A 253 -9.36 7.45 7.91
CA ASN A 253 -8.28 7.95 7.07
C ASN A 253 -7.51 6.79 6.44
N LEU A 254 -7.58 6.70 5.11
CA LEU A 254 -6.77 5.80 4.32
C LEU A 254 -5.57 6.58 3.77
N ALA A 255 -4.37 6.09 4.02
CA ALA A 255 -3.18 6.55 3.32
C ALA A 255 -2.75 5.49 2.29
N PRO A 256 -2.37 5.89 1.07
CA PRO A 256 -1.76 4.96 0.12
C PRO A 256 -0.43 4.45 0.69
N ALA A 257 -0.26 3.13 0.71
CA ALA A 257 0.94 2.47 1.19
C ALA A 257 1.68 1.78 0.04
N SER A 258 2.91 2.23 -0.20
CA SER A 258 3.80 1.65 -1.19
C SER A 258 4.28 0.28 -0.74
N TYR A 259 4.49 -0.65 -1.66
CA TYR A 259 5.11 -1.94 -1.37
C TYR A 259 6.43 -2.11 -2.12
N GLN A 260 7.45 -2.69 -1.47
CA GLN A 260 8.77 -2.98 -2.05
C GLN A 260 8.62 -3.86 -3.30
N PHE A 261 9.62 -3.82 -4.19
CA PHE A 261 9.68 -4.53 -5.49
C PHE A 261 9.04 -3.86 -6.69
N ALA A 262 8.42 -2.71 -6.51
CA ALA A 262 7.85 -1.98 -7.64
C ALA A 262 8.12 -0.48 -7.47
N TYR A 263 9.39 -0.13 -7.47
CA TYR A 263 9.80 1.22 -7.87
C TYR A 263 10.86 1.03 -8.95
N ILE A 264 10.42 0.47 -10.07
CA ILE A 264 11.28 0.45 -11.24
C ILE A 264 11.14 1.82 -11.89
N LEU A 265 12.23 2.56 -11.86
CA LEU A 265 12.35 3.89 -12.42
C LEU A 265 13.35 3.80 -13.56
N LEU A 266 12.93 4.22 -14.75
CA LEU A 266 13.81 4.29 -15.90
C LEU A 266 14.43 5.69 -15.94
N GLY A 267 15.66 5.78 -15.46
CA GLY A 267 16.46 6.99 -15.46
C GLY A 267 17.51 6.99 -16.56
N MET A 268 18.03 8.18 -16.89
CA MET A 268 19.15 8.34 -17.81
C MET A 268 20.40 8.77 -17.04
N SER A 269 21.49 8.02 -17.18
CA SER A 269 22.78 8.40 -16.57
C SER A 269 23.33 9.70 -17.18
N SER A 270 23.93 10.55 -16.36
CA SER A 270 24.63 11.75 -16.81
C SER A 270 25.82 11.47 -17.73
N LEU A 271 26.34 10.23 -17.72
CA LEU A 271 27.39 9.75 -18.62
C LEU A 271 26.94 9.56 -20.07
N VAL A 272 25.63 9.55 -20.34
CA VAL A 272 25.11 9.45 -21.72
C VAL A 272 25.52 10.70 -22.52
N PRO A 273 26.26 10.55 -23.64
CA PRO A 273 26.66 11.68 -24.47
C PRO A 273 25.45 12.48 -24.95
N ALA A 274 25.54 13.81 -24.94
CA ALA A 274 24.43 14.71 -25.29
C ALA A 274 23.73 14.33 -26.62
N LYS A 275 24.51 13.96 -27.65
CA LYS A 275 24.02 13.53 -28.96
C LYS A 275 23.15 12.25 -28.95
N LEU A 276 23.27 11.42 -27.91
CA LEU A 276 22.51 10.16 -27.77
C LEU A 276 21.31 10.30 -26.84
N ARG A 277 21.23 11.37 -26.03
CA ARG A 277 20.21 11.49 -24.97
C ARG A 277 18.78 11.43 -25.51
N LYS A 278 18.50 12.03 -26.68
CA LYS A 278 17.18 11.93 -27.31
C LYS A 278 16.81 10.48 -27.66
N ALA A 279 17.75 9.72 -28.21
CA ALA A 279 17.51 8.32 -28.55
C ALA A 279 17.29 7.46 -27.29
N VAL A 280 18.05 7.72 -26.22
CA VAL A 280 17.88 7.03 -24.94
C VAL A 280 16.54 7.38 -24.30
N TYR A 281 16.12 8.65 -24.33
CA TYR A 281 14.77 9.05 -23.87
C TYR A 281 13.68 8.31 -24.66
N ASN A 282 13.78 8.26 -26.00
CA ASN A 282 12.80 7.56 -26.81
C ASN A 282 12.69 6.07 -26.45
N LEU A 283 13.81 5.42 -26.10
CA LEU A 283 13.81 4.04 -25.60
C LEU A 283 13.12 3.95 -24.24
N ILE A 284 13.45 4.85 -23.29
CA ILE A 284 12.81 4.89 -21.97
C ILE A 284 11.30 5.06 -22.11
N ALA A 285 10.85 5.99 -22.96
CA ALA A 285 9.45 6.27 -23.17
C ALA A 285 8.68 5.12 -23.83
N TYR A 286 9.36 4.30 -24.64
CA TYR A 286 8.76 3.16 -25.31
C TYR A 286 8.52 1.95 -24.38
N ILE A 287 9.34 1.79 -23.35
CA ILE A 287 9.29 0.66 -22.41
C ILE A 287 8.12 0.83 -21.45
#